data_AF-A0A958B4V7-F1
#
_entry.id   AF-A0A958B4V7-F1
#
_cell.length_a   1.000
_cell.length_b   1.000
_cell.length_c   1.000
_cell.angle_alpha   90.00
_cell.angle_beta   90.00
_cell.angle_gamma   90.00
#
_symmetry.space_group_name_H-M   'P 1'
#
loop_
_entity.id
_entity.type
_entity.pdbx_description
1 polymer ?
#
loop_
_entity_poly.entity_id
_entity_poly.type
_entity_poly.pdbx_seq_one_letter_code
_entity_poly.pdbx_strand_id
1 'polypeptide(L)' 'NVIWTYCILRSGYEGTDKLIDELKEHVRHETGPITVPARIEFVDGLPKTRSGKIMRRVLKAHALGKDVGDISTLEA' A
#
# COMPACT_ATOMS: atom_id res chain seq x y z
N ASN A 1 -3.06 16.38 -3.31
CA ASN A 1 -2.27 15.35 -2.60
C ASN A 1 -3.17 14.14 -2.46
N VAL A 2 -2.78 12.98 -2.97
CA VAL A 2 -3.62 11.77 -2.96
C VAL A 2 -2.86 10.69 -2.20
N ILE A 3 -3.49 10.11 -1.18
CA ILE A 3 -2.88 9.06 -0.36
C ILE A 3 -3.26 7.70 -0.97
N TRP A 4 -2.23 6.93 -1.34
CA TRP A 4 -2.36 5.56 -1.82
C TRP A 4 -1.77 4.61 -0.79
N THR A 5 -2.54 3.62 -0.40
CA THR A 5 -2.19 2.66 0.65
C THR A 5 -2.10 1.26 0.08
N TYR A 6 -1.04 0.55 0.43
CA TYR A 6 -0.88 -0.88 0.17
C TYR A 6 -1.00 -1.64 1.49
N CYS A 7 -1.88 -2.62 1.54
CA CYS A 7 -2.21 -3.38 2.74
C CYS A 7 -1.95 -4.86 2.52
N ILE A 8 -1.19 -5.49 3.43
CA ILE A 8 -1.13 -6.94 3.52
C ILE A 8 -2.09 -7.36 4.61
N LEU A 9 -3.04 -8.24 4.28
CA LEU A 9 -3.99 -8.78 5.24
C LEU A 9 -3.37 -9.93 6.03
N ARG A 10 -3.82 -10.11 7.27
CA ARG A 10 -3.48 -11.31 8.03
C ARG A 10 -4.21 -12.51 7.43
N SER A 11 -3.65 -13.70 7.64
CA SER A 11 -4.31 -14.95 7.24
C SER A 11 -5.74 -15.03 7.82
N GLY A 12 -6.68 -15.50 6.99
CA GLY A 12 -8.10 -15.59 7.33
C GLY A 12 -8.91 -14.32 7.06
N TYR A 13 -8.30 -13.25 6.53
CA TYR A 13 -9.00 -12.05 6.08
C TYR A 13 -8.96 -11.94 4.55
N GLU A 14 -10.08 -11.53 3.98
CA GLU A 14 -10.21 -11.30 2.53
C GLU A 14 -10.41 -9.81 2.23
N GLY A 15 -9.75 -9.35 1.17
CA GLY A 15 -9.89 -7.99 0.69
C GLY A 15 -11.25 -7.81 0.03
N THR A 16 -12.15 -7.08 0.70
CA THR A 16 -13.50 -6.78 0.20
C THR A 16 -13.72 -5.27 0.15
N ASP A 17 -14.67 -4.82 -0.67
CA ASP A 17 -15.06 -3.40 -0.72
C ASP A 17 -15.55 -2.92 0.65
N LYS A 18 -16.27 -3.78 1.38
CA LYS A 18 -16.69 -3.51 2.75
C LYS A 18 -15.49 -3.23 3.67
N LEU A 19 -14.44 -4.06 3.58
CA LEU A 19 -13.23 -3.87 4.39
C LEU A 19 -12.49 -2.58 3.99
N ILE A 20 -12.51 -2.19 2.72
CA ILE A 20 -11.93 -0.90 2.28
C ILE A 20 -12.65 0.26 2.96
N ASP A 21 -13.97 0.25 3.01
CA ASP A 21 -14.76 1.30 3.64
C ASP A 21 -14.53 1.34 5.16
N GLU A 22 -14.50 0.18 5.81
CA GLU A 22 -14.17 0.06 7.24
C GLU A 22 -12.77 0.63 7.55
N LEU A 23 -11.77 0.35 6.71
CA LEU A 23 -10.41 0.88 6.87
C LEU A 23 -10.34 2.39 6.63
N LYS A 24 -11.07 2.93 5.65
CA LYS A 24 -11.13 4.37 5.41
C LYS A 24 -11.76 5.10 6.60
N GLU A 25 -12.83 4.55 7.16
CA GLU A 25 -13.49 5.13 8.33
C GLU A 25 -12.59 5.03 9.56
N HIS A 26 -11.91 3.91 9.75
CA HIS A 26 -10.92 3.79 10.82
C HIS A 26 -9.82 4.85 10.70
N VAL A 27 -9.22 5.05 9.51
CA VAL A 27 -8.20 6.09 9.32
C VAL A 27 -8.76 7.49 9.56
N ARG A 28 -9.99 7.77 9.12
CA ARG A 28 -10.68 9.05 9.37
C ARG A 28 -10.80 9.30 10.87
N HIS A 29 -11.21 8.30 11.63
CA HIS A 29 -11.39 8.39 13.08
C HIS A 29 -10.05 8.61 13.79
N GLU A 30 -9.02 7.82 13.47
CA GLU A 30 -7.73 7.85 14.18
C GLU A 30 -6.84 9.03 13.82
N THR A 31 -6.86 9.46 12.55
CA THR A 31 -5.88 10.43 12.01
C THR A 31 -6.50 11.69 11.42
N GLY A 32 -7.83 11.70 11.28
CA GLY A 32 -8.58 12.82 10.73
C GLY A 32 -8.91 12.69 9.24
N PRO A 33 -9.74 13.60 8.71
CA PRO A 33 -10.29 13.50 7.36
C PRO A 33 -9.28 13.76 6.24
N ILE A 34 -8.18 14.48 6.51
CA ILE A 34 -7.19 14.87 5.50
C ILE A 34 -6.32 13.68 5.06
N THR A 35 -6.17 12.70 5.95
CA THR A 35 -5.28 11.53 5.81
C THR A 35 -5.99 10.29 5.28
N VAL A 36 -7.29 10.38 5.01
CA VAL A 36 -8.08 9.26 4.47
C VAL A 36 -7.53 8.84 3.10
N PRO A 37 -7.15 7.56 2.92
CA PRO A 37 -6.63 7.08 1.66
C PRO A 37 -7.69 7.18 0.55
N ALA A 38 -7.28 7.72 -0.60
CA ALA A 38 -8.12 7.71 -1.79
C ALA A 38 -8.20 6.29 -2.40
N ARG A 39 -7.13 5.51 -2.23
CA ARG A 39 -7.02 4.14 -2.73
C ARG A 39 -6.35 3.24 -1.70
N ILE A 40 -6.94 2.07 -1.49
CA ILE A 40 -6.40 0.97 -0.69
C ILE A 40 -6.30 -0.23 -1.61
N GLU A 41 -5.11 -0.80 -1.74
CA GLU A 41 -4.87 -2.02 -2.51
C GLU A 41 -4.38 -3.12 -1.58
N PHE A 42 -5.07 -4.26 -1.61
CA PHE A 42 -4.63 -5.45 -0.91
C PHE A 42 -3.59 -6.18 -1.76
N VAL A 43 -2.44 -6.50 -1.16
CA VAL A 43 -1.32 -7.15 -1.83
C VAL A 43 -0.80 -8.29 -0.95
N ASP A 44 -0.26 -9.33 -1.58
CA ASP A 44 0.31 -10.47 -0.86
C ASP A 44 1.73 -10.18 -0.31
N GLY A 45 2.38 -9.16 -0.86
CA GLY A 45 3.75 -8.81 -0.50
C GLY A 45 4.08 -7.37 -0.86
N LEU A 46 5.15 -6.86 -0.24
CA LEU A 46 5.71 -5.55 -0.56
C LEU A 46 7.11 -5.74 -1.14
N PRO A 47 7.52 -4.92 -2.14
CA PRO A 47 8.87 -4.97 -2.69
C PRO A 47 9.85 -4.59 -1.59
N LYS A 48 10.82 -5.47 -1.32
CA LYS A 48 11.83 -5.28 -0.28
C LYS A 48 13.23 -5.41 -0.87
N THR A 49 14.17 -4.67 -0.28
CA THR A 49 15.60 -4.87 -0.54
C THR A 49 16.08 -6.16 0.11
N ARG A 50 17.28 -6.63 -0.27
CA ARG A 50 18.01 -7.76 0.40
C ARG A 50 18.22 -7.61 1.92
N SER A 51 17.90 -6.45 2.47
CA SER A 51 17.97 -6.14 3.90
C SER A 51 16.57 -5.99 4.52
N GLY A 52 15.51 -6.39 3.80
CA GLY A 52 14.12 -6.34 4.22
C GLY A 52 13.47 -4.95 4.19
N LYS A 53 14.16 -3.90 3.72
CA LYS A 53 13.59 -2.54 3.68
C LYS A 53 12.58 -2.41 2.55
N ILE A 54 11.39 -1.88 2.86
CA ILE A 54 10.35 -1.65 1.87
C ILE A 54 10.81 -0.59 0.85
N MET A 55 10.82 -0.96 -0.42
CA MET A 55 11.19 -0.09 -1.53
C MET A 55 10.00 0.78 -1.95
N ARG A 56 9.66 1.77 -1.13
CA ARG A 56 8.51 2.69 -1.38
C ARG A 56 8.57 3.39 -2.75
N ARG A 57 9.75 3.58 -3.32
CA ARG A 57 9.93 4.16 -4.67
C ARG A 57 9.24 3.31 -5.75
N VAL A 58 9.32 1.99 -5.67
CA VAL A 58 8.68 1.06 -6.61
C VAL A 58 7.17 1.14 -6.49
N LEU A 59 6.65 1.12 -5.25
CA LEU A 59 5.22 1.30 -4.96
C LEU A 59 4.68 2.64 -5.47
N LYS A 60 5.48 3.71 -5.37
CA LYS A 60 5.12 5.02 -5.89
C LYS A 60 5.11 5.06 -7.42
N ALA A 61 6.08 4.43 -8.08
CA ALA A 61 6.10 4.33 -9.53
C ALA A 61 4.90 3.53 -10.06
N HIS A 62 4.58 2.39 -9.43
CA HIS A 62 3.38 1.61 -9.71
C HIS A 62 2.10 2.43 -9.58
N ALA A 63 1.90 3.10 -8.44
CA ALA A 63 0.72 3.96 -8.21
C ALA A 63 0.57 5.08 -9.25
N LEU A 64 1.69 5.57 -9.80
CA LEU A 64 1.70 6.64 -10.79
C LEU A 64 1.71 6.14 -12.24
N GLY A 65 1.73 4.81 -12.47
CA GLY A 65 1.89 4.24 -13.81
C GLY A 65 3.21 4.63 -14.49
N LYS A 66 4.26 4.86 -13.71
CA LYS A 66 5.59 5.27 -14.18
C LYS A 66 6.57 4.12 -14.15
N ASP A 67 7.64 4.26 -14.92
CA ASP A 67 8.75 3.32 -14.88
C ASP A 67 9.36 3.24 -13.47
N VAL A 68 9.59 2.01 -13.02
CA VAL A 68 10.18 1.67 -11.73
C VAL A 68 11.69 1.88 -11.73
N GLY A 69 12.34 1.98 -12.89
CA GLY A 69 13.79 2.13 -13.01
C GLY A 69 14.57 0.95 -12.42
N ASP A 70 15.80 1.18 -11.98
CA ASP A 70 16.66 0.10 -11.46
C ASP A 70 16.09 -0.54 -10.17
N ILE A 71 15.94 -1.87 -10.20
CA ILE A 71 15.46 -2.72 -9.11
C ILE A 71 16.48 -3.81 -8.72
N SER A 72 17.75 -3.65 -9.08
CA SER A 72 18.85 -4.61 -8.82
C SER A 72 19.01 -5.05 -7.36
N THR A 73 18.48 -4.27 -6.41
CA THR A 73 18.52 -4.55 -4.96
C THR A 73 17.29 -5.28 -4.43
N LEU A 74 16.28 -5.53 -5.27
CA LEU A 74 15.07 -6.28 -4.94
C LEU A 74 15.43 -7.74 -4.59
N GLU A 75 14.77 -8.29 -3.57
CA GLU A 75 14.80 -9.74 -3.33
C GLU A 75 14.01 -10.47 -4.43
N ALA A 76 14.53 -11.61 -4.87
CA ALA A 76 13.85 -12.51 -5.82
C ALA A 76 12.75 -13.30 -5.14
#